data_AF-A0A2V6PYI8-F1
#
_entry.id   AF-A0A2V6PYI8-F1
#
_cell.length_a   1.000
_cell.length_b   1.000
_cell.length_c   1.000
_cell.angle_alpha   90.00
_cell.angle_beta   90.00
_cell.angle_gamma   90.00
#
_symmetry.space_group_name_H-M   'P 1'
#
loop_
_entity.id
_entity.type
_entity.pdbx_description
1 polymer ?
#
loop_
_entity_poly.entity_id
_entity_poly.type
_entity_poly.pdbx_seq_one_letter_code
_entity_poly.pdbx_strand_id
1 'polypeptide(L)' 'ETLPYKYVSVEGPIVAVEAADLERDRRPLARRYLGTEVGDSYIESTRDVVGNVLVRMRPERWLTVDYSKQYQSR' A
#
# COMPACT_ATOMS: atom_id res chain seq x y z
N GLU A 1 0.75 -4.20 -15.05
CA GLU A 1 1.92 -5.01 -14.66
C GLU A 1 2.67 -5.38 -15.93
N THR A 2 4.00 -5.46 -15.89
CA THR A 2 4.82 -5.75 -17.06
C THR A 2 5.63 -7.01 -16.81
N LEU A 3 5.54 -7.98 -17.72
CA LEU A 3 6.34 -9.20 -17.69
C LEU A 3 7.82 -8.88 -17.97
N PRO A 4 8.76 -9.64 -17.40
CA PRO A 4 8.58 -10.66 -16.36
C PRO A 4 8.39 -10.07 -14.96
N TYR A 5 7.53 -10.69 -14.15
CA TYR A 5 7.08 -10.16 -12.86
C TYR A 5 8.14 -10.21 -11.76
N LYS A 6 7.94 -9.36 -10.75
CA LYS A 6 8.73 -9.34 -9.52
C LYS A 6 7.77 -9.29 -8.34
N TYR A 7 7.91 -10.24 -7.42
CA TYR A 7 7.03 -10.35 -6.26
C TYR A 7 7.82 -10.35 -4.96
N VAL A 8 7.14 -9.91 -3.92
CA VAL A 8 7.56 -10.07 -2.53
C VAL A 8 6.36 -10.50 -1.70
N SER A 9 6.55 -11.51 -0.86
CA SER A 9 5.65 -11.86 0.22
C SER A 9 6.29 -11.41 1.52
N VAL A 10 5.51 -10.71 2.35
CA VAL A 10 5.95 -10.20 3.65
C VAL A 10 5.06 -10.77 4.74
N GLU A 11 5.67 -11.30 5.79
CA GLU A 11 4.99 -11.87 6.94
C GLU A 11 5.45 -11.17 8.23
N GLY A 12 4.52 -10.96 9.16
CA GLY A 12 4.78 -10.41 10.48
C GLY A 12 3.48 -10.02 11.20
N PRO A 13 3.53 -9.73 12.50
CA PRO A 13 2.34 -9.42 13.29
C PRO A 13 1.75 -8.05 12.94
N ILE A 14 0.43 -7.94 13.10
CA ILE A 14 -0.23 -6.65 13.25
C ILE A 14 0.08 -6.11 14.65
N VAL A 15 0.68 -4.94 14.73
CA VAL A 15 1.13 -4.31 16.00
C VAL A 15 0.19 -3.21 16.46
N ALA A 16 -0.68 -2.69 15.58
CA ALA A 16 -1.72 -1.73 15.95
C ALA A 16 -2.88 -1.77 14.96
N VAL A 17 -4.09 -1.54 15.47
CA VAL A 17 -5.30 -1.23 14.70
C VAL A 17 -5.93 -0.02 15.37
N GLU A 18 -6.07 1.09 14.64
CA GLU A 18 -6.62 2.34 15.17
C GLU A 18 -7.53 3.03 14.15
N ALA A 19 -8.29 4.03 14.60
CA ALA A 19 -9.05 4.87 13.68
C ALA A 19 -8.09 5.62 12.74
N ALA A 20 -8.39 5.59 11.44
CA ALA A 20 -7.58 6.30 10.45
C ALA A 20 -7.85 7.80 10.53
N ASP A 21 -6.77 8.59 10.63
CA ASP A 21 -6.84 10.03 10.54
C ASP A 21 -6.86 10.49 9.08
N LEU A 22 -7.69 11.48 8.77
CA LEU A 22 -7.92 11.91 7.40
C LEU A 22 -6.68 12.58 6.79
N GLU A 23 -6.01 13.45 7.53
CA GLU A 23 -4.88 14.23 7.03
C GLU A 23 -3.55 13.51 7.17
N ARG A 24 -3.36 12.78 8.28
CA ARG A 24 -2.14 12.03 8.57
C ARG A 24 -2.06 10.71 7.80
N ASP A 25 -3.18 9.99 7.63
CA ASP A 25 -3.15 8.62 7.09
C ASP A 25 -3.80 8.53 5.70
N ARG A 26 -5.04 9.05 5.54
CA ARG A 26 -5.82 8.85 4.31
C ARG A 26 -5.30 9.71 3.15
N ARG A 27 -5.07 11.01 3.36
CA ARG A 27 -4.64 11.93 2.29
C ARG A 27 -3.29 11.55 1.68
N PRO A 28 -2.23 11.22 2.46
CA PRO A 28 -0.97 10.78 1.88
C PRO A 28 -1.12 9.49 1.06
N LEU A 29 -1.96 8.55 1.50
CA LEU A 29 -2.20 7.30 0.78
C LEU A 29 -2.94 7.53 -0.54
N ALA A 30 -3.99 8.35 -0.53
CA ALA A 30 -4.72 8.72 -1.75
C ALA A 30 -3.80 9.39 -2.76
N ARG A 31 -3.00 10.38 -2.33
CA ARG A 31 -2.02 11.06 -3.20
C ARG A 31 -0.97 10.12 -3.76
N ARG A 32 -0.50 9.13 -2.97
CA ARG A 32 0.48 8.14 -3.41
C ARG A 32 0.00 7.31 -4.60
N TYR A 33 -1.28 6.95 -4.63
CA TYR A 33 -1.84 6.06 -5.66
C TYR A 33 -2.58 6.78 -6.78
N LEU A 34 -3.16 7.95 -6.50
CA LEU A 34 -3.97 8.72 -7.45
C LEU A 34 -3.29 10.00 -7.95
N GLY A 35 -2.15 10.39 -7.38
CA GLY A 35 -1.56 11.71 -7.58
C GLY A 35 -2.23 12.79 -6.73
N THR A 36 -1.64 13.99 -6.69
CA THR A 36 -2.07 15.06 -5.77
C THR A 36 -3.51 15.52 -6.03
N GLU A 37 -3.84 15.89 -7.27
CA GLU A 37 -5.13 16.49 -7.62
C GLU A 37 -6.29 15.51 -7.45
N VAL A 38 -6.20 14.33 -8.08
CA VAL A 38 -7.23 13.30 -7.99
C VAL A 38 -7.30 12.73 -6.57
N GLY A 39 -6.17 12.59 -5.89
CA GLY A 39 -6.11 12.15 -4.51
C GLY A 39 -6.81 13.11 -3.55
N ASP A 40 -6.63 14.42 -3.72
CA ASP A 40 -7.31 15.42 -2.88
C ASP A 40 -8.82 15.44 -3.15
N SER A 41 -9.23 15.39 -4.42
CA SER A 41 -10.65 15.28 -4.79
C SER A 41 -11.32 14.01 -4.22
N TYR A 42 -10.61 12.88 -4.26
CA TYR A 42 -11.08 11.64 -3.64
C TYR A 42 -11.26 11.78 -2.13
N ILE A 43 -10.33 12.43 -1.43
CA ILE A 43 -10.44 12.64 0.02
C ILE A 43 -11.61 13.55 0.36
N GLU A 44 -11.79 14.64 -0.38
CA GLU A 44 -12.93 15.54 -0.13
C GLU A 44 -14.27 14.85 -0.41
N SER A 45 -14.39 14.10 -1.50
CA SER A 45 -15.62 13.35 -1.82
C SER A 45 -15.93 12.20 -0.85
N THR A 46 -14.94 11.74 -0.08
CA THR A 46 -15.08 10.63 0.88
C THR A 46 -14.85 11.03 2.33
N ARG A 47 -14.77 12.33 2.64
CA ARG A 47 -14.39 12.84 3.97
C ARG A 47 -15.32 12.35 5.08
N ASP A 48 -16.62 12.30 4.79
CA ASP A 48 -17.67 11.94 5.75
C ASP A 48 -17.89 10.42 5.84
N VAL A 49 -17.14 9.63 5.07
CA VAL A 49 -17.12 8.16 5.22
C VAL A 49 -16.42 7.83 6.53
N VAL A 50 -17.19 7.34 7.49
CA VAL A 50 -16.74 6.92 8.81
C VAL A 50 -16.36 5.45 8.86
N GLY A 51 -15.61 5.05 9.90
CA GLY A 51 -15.24 3.64 10.13
C GLY A 51 -13.96 3.18 9.42
N ASN A 52 -13.20 4.10 8.82
CA ASN A 52 -11.88 3.80 8.28
C ASN A 52 -10.90 3.43 9.41
N VAL A 53 -10.17 2.33 9.23
CA VAL A 53 -9.15 1.85 10.17
C VAL A 53 -7.77 1.83 9.54
N LEU A 54 -6.76 2.20 10.33
CA LEU A 54 -5.36 2.04 9.98
C LEU A 54 -4.83 0.78 10.65
N VAL A 55 -4.29 -0.12 9.83
CA VAL A 55 -3.64 -1.36 10.29
C VAL A 55 -2.13 -1.20 10.12
N ARG A 56 -1.36 -1.37 11.20
CA ARG A 56 0.11 -1.37 11.15
C ARG A 56 0.64 -2.78 11.34
N MET A 57 1.33 -3.30 10.34
CA MET A 57 2.10 -4.56 10.45
C MET A 57 3.58 -4.24 10.70
N ARG A 58 4.24 -5.10 11.49
CA ARG A 58 5.71 -5.11 11.61
C ARG A 58 6.24 -6.30 10.80
N PRO A 59 6.85 -6.09 9.62
CA PRO A 59 7.49 -7.15 8.86
C PRO A 59 8.58 -7.86 9.66
N GLU A 60 8.60 -9.19 9.63
CA GLU A 60 9.63 -10.02 10.26
C GLU A 60 10.27 -11.01 9.28
N ARG A 61 9.54 -11.43 8.23
CA ARG A 61 10.03 -12.33 7.19
C ARG A 61 9.65 -11.85 5.80
N TRP A 62 10.58 -12.02 4.84
CA TRP A 62 10.45 -11.55 3.47
C TRP A 62 10.87 -12.67 2.52
N LEU A 63 10.03 -12.98 1.54
CA LEU A 63 10.33 -13.90 0.45
C LEU A 63 10.17 -13.14 -0.86
N THR A 64 11.26 -13.01 -1.62
CA THR A 64 11.26 -12.27 -2.90
C THR A 64 11.52 -13.19 -4.08
N VAL A 65 10.88 -12.92 -5.21
CA VAL A 65 11.19 -13.54 -6.49
C VAL A 65 11.25 -12.49 -7.60
N ASP A 66 12.28 -12.60 -8.44
CA ASP A 66 12.42 -11.80 -9.65
C ASP A 66 12.48 -12.76 -10.85
N TYR A 67 11.37 -12.89 -11.57
CA TYR A 67 11.28 -13.82 -12.68
C TYR A 67 12.17 -13.41 -13.87
N SER A 68 12.64 -12.15 -13.95
CA SER A 68 13.62 -11.75 -14.97
C SER A 68 14.95 -12.49 -14.83
N LYS A 69 15.27 -13.00 -13.63
CA LYS A 69 16.51 -13.74 -13.36
C LYS A 69 16.42 -15.22 -13.71
N GLN A 70 15.21 -15.77 -13.84
CA GLN A 70 14.98 -17.18 -14.15
C GLN A 70 14.99 -17.47 -15.65
N TYR A 71 14.68 -16.46 -16.47
CA TYR A 71 14.61 -16.57 -17.93
C TYR A 71 15.71 -15.80 -18.65
N GLN A 72 16.84 -15.50 -17.99
CA GLN A 72 18.02 -15.01 -18.72
C GLN A 72 18.47 -16.12 -19.66
N SER A 73 18.23 -15.93 -20.96
CA SER A 73 18.73 -16.78 -22.02
C SER A 73 20.25 -16.87 -21.92
N ARG A 74 20.78 -18.08 -22.16
CA ARG A 74 22.17 -18.27 -22.59
C ARG A 74 22.53 -17.31 -23.72
#